data_AF-A0A659UHB7-F1
#
_entry.id   AF-A0A659UHB7-F1
#
_cell.length_a   1.000
_cell.length_b   1.000
_cell.length_c   1.000
_cell.angle_alpha   90.00
_cell.angle_beta   90.00
_cell.angle_gamma   90.00
#
_symmetry.space_group_name_H-M   'P 1'
#
loop_
_entity.id
_entity.type
_entity.pdbx_description
1 polymer ?
#
loop_
_entity_poly.entity_id
_entity_poly.type
_entity_poly.pdbx_seq_one_letter_code
_entity_poly.pdbx_strand_id
1 'polypeptide(L)' 'GMSGTSDILCGEVTESEFAGSTCTVAVRLLNNSDPPDAAAIGGTPLILRKSGMDAPAVGEIVRLTVSGKAHVFA' A
#
# COMPACT_ATOMS: atom_id res chain seq x y z
N GLY A 1 11.61 -2.25 20.87
CA GLY A 1 11.06 -0.90 21.09
C GLY A 1 10.53 -0.37 19.78
N MET A 2 9.21 -0.21 19.68
CA MET A 2 8.44 0.74 18.85
C MET A 2 6.96 0.34 19.05
N SER A 3 6.38 0.84 20.15
CA SER A 3 5.01 0.50 20.63
C SER A 3 3.99 1.60 20.31
N GLY A 4 4.23 2.42 19.27
CA GLY A 4 3.47 3.67 19.04
C GLY A 4 2.75 3.83 17.71
N THR A 5 2.79 2.84 16.82
CA THR A 5 2.34 2.97 15.41
C THR A 5 1.34 1.90 14.97
N SER A 6 0.62 1.26 15.91
CA SER A 6 -0.32 0.18 15.60
C SER A 6 -1.44 0.57 14.62
N ASP A 7 -1.75 1.87 14.50
CA ASP A 7 -2.82 2.38 13.62
C ASP A 7 -2.32 3.02 12.31
N ILE A 8 -1.00 3.03 12.06
CA ILE A 8 -0.44 3.66 10.86
C ILE A 8 0.01 2.57 9.89
N LEU A 9 -0.67 2.46 8.76
CA LEU A 9 -0.27 1.60 7.65
C LEU A 9 0.65 2.38 6.71
N CYS A 10 1.91 1.96 6.58
CA CYS A 10 2.88 2.56 5.66
C CYS A 10 3.20 1.60 4.52
N GLY A 11 3.49 2.16 3.35
CA GLY A 11 3.95 1.40 2.19
C GLY A 11 4.92 2.19 1.33
N GLU A 12 5.72 1.48 0.54
CA GLU A 12 6.62 2.04 -0.46
C GLU A 12 6.02 1.87 -1.85
N VAL A 13 6.04 2.92 -2.67
CA VAL A 13 5.59 2.86 -4.06
C VAL A 13 6.61 2.09 -4.88
N THR A 14 6.23 0.95 -5.45
CA THR A 14 7.12 0.12 -6.28
C THR A 14 6.91 0.37 -7.77
N GLU A 15 5.69 0.74 -8.17
CA GLU A 15 5.33 1.04 -9.56
C GLU A 15 4.32 2.19 -9.61
N SER A 16 4.35 2.96 -10.69
CA SER A 16 3.44 4.08 -10.92
C SER A 16 3.14 4.19 -12.42
N GLU A 17 1.87 4.03 -12.78
CA GLU A 17 1.38 4.11 -14.16
C GLU A 17 0.40 5.28 -14.28
N PHE A 18 0.71 6.22 -15.16
CA PHE A 18 -0.12 7.39 -15.41
C PHE A 18 -1.02 7.17 -16.63
N ALA A 19 -2.32 7.34 -16.45
CA ALA A 19 -3.35 7.16 -17.48
C ALA A 19 -4.27 8.39 -17.57
N GLY A 20 -3.67 9.58 -17.69
CA GLY A 20 -4.40 10.85 -17.83
C GLY A 20 -4.92 11.38 -16.49
N SER A 21 -6.23 11.41 -16.29
CA SER A 21 -6.81 11.96 -15.04
C SER A 21 -6.60 11.06 -13.82
N THR A 22 -6.15 9.82 -14.02
CA THR A 22 -5.89 8.86 -12.95
C THR A 22 -4.49 8.27 -13.05
N CYS A 23 -3.96 7.87 -11.90
CA CYS A 23 -2.74 7.11 -11.77
C CYS A 23 -3.01 5.83 -10.98
N THR A 24 -2.44 4.73 -11.43
CA THR A 24 -2.39 3.46 -10.72
C THR A 24 -1.02 3.33 -10.07
N VAL A 25 -0.97 3.07 -8.78
CA VAL A 25 0.28 2.83 -8.06
C VAL A 25 0.26 1.47 -7.38
N ALA A 26 1.39 0.76 -7.46
CA ALA A 26 1.61 -0.45 -6.71
C ALA A 26 2.38 -0.10 -5.44
N VAL A 27 1.90 -0.56 -4.28
CA VAL A 27 2.47 -0.23 -2.97
C VAL A 27 2.81 -1.50 -2.20
N ARG A 28 4.09 -1.65 -1.84
CA ARG A 28 4.57 -2.70 -0.95
C ARG A 28 4.38 -2.26 0.50
N LEU A 29 3.65 -3.04 1.29
CA LEU A 29 3.45 -2.76 2.71
C LEU A 29 4.75 -2.93 3.51
N LEU A 30 5.05 -1.95 4.36
CA LEU A 30 6.26 -1.96 5.20
C LEU A 30 5.98 -2.53 6.60
N ASN A 31 4.73 -2.48 7.03
CA ASN A 31 4.31 -2.92 8.37
C ASN A 31 3.69 -4.32 8.35
N ASN A 32 4.08 -5.18 7.40
CA ASN A 32 3.56 -6.54 7.34
C ASN A 32 4.21 -7.41 8.43
N SER A 33 3.39 -7.93 9.33
CA SER A 33 3.80 -8.81 10.44
C SER A 33 3.81 -10.29 10.08
N ASP A 34 3.40 -10.66 8.86
CA ASP A 34 3.34 -12.06 8.45
C ASP A 34 4.74 -12.68 8.33
N PRO A 35 4.94 -13.92 8.81
CA PRO A 35 6.19 -14.64 8.63
C PRO A 35 6.45 -14.89 7.12
N PRO A 36 7.72 -15.02 6.71
CA PRO A 36 8.11 -15.13 5.31
C PRO A 36 7.42 -16.27 4.53
N ASP A 37 6.96 -17.32 5.21
CA ASP A 37 6.22 -18.44 4.59
C ASP A 37 4.74 -18.12 4.30
N ALA A 38 4.16 -17.09 4.92
CA ALA A 38 2.84 -16.53 4.60
C ALA A 38 2.93 -15.34 3.61
N ALA A 39 4.13 -14.97 3.18
CA ALA A 39 4.42 -13.79 2.36
C ALA A 39 3.97 -13.90 0.90
N ALA A 40 3.37 -15.01 0.46
CA ALA A 40 2.83 -15.11 -0.91
C ALA A 40 1.74 -14.05 -1.15
N ILE A 41 0.85 -13.82 -0.17
CA ILE A 41 -0.12 -12.71 -0.20
C ILE A 41 0.48 -11.44 0.42
N GLY A 42 1.25 -11.59 1.50
CA GLY A 42 1.88 -10.48 2.20
C GLY A 42 2.89 -9.65 1.38
N GLY A 43 3.49 -10.25 0.36
CA GLY A 43 4.41 -9.60 -0.59
C GLY A 43 3.74 -9.14 -1.88
N THR A 44 2.46 -9.46 -2.09
CA THR A 44 1.71 -8.94 -3.24
C THR A 44 1.45 -7.45 -3.01
N PRO A 45 1.89 -6.56 -3.90
CA PRO A 45 1.69 -5.13 -3.71
C PRO A 45 0.20 -4.78 -3.76
N LEU A 46 -0.20 -3.81 -2.94
CA LEU A 46 -1.53 -3.23 -3.01
C LEU A 46 -1.62 -2.34 -4.24
N ILE A 47 -2.62 -2.58 -5.08
CA ILE A 47 -2.88 -1.76 -6.26
C ILE A 47 -3.90 -0.68 -5.89
N LEU A 48 -3.49 0.58 -6.02
CA LEU A 48 -4.28 1.74 -5.64
C LEU A 48 -4.51 2.62 -6.87
N ARG A 49 -5.73 3.14 -7.01
CA ARG A 49 -6.06 4.13 -8.04
C ARG A 49 -6.32 5.47 -7.37
N LYS A 50 -5.74 6.53 -7.93
CA LYS A 50 -5.96 7.91 -7.44
C LYS A 50 -5.93 8.92 -8.59
N SER A 51 -6.07 10.20 -8.25
CA SER A 51 -5.86 11.31 -9.21
C SER A 51 -4.48 11.22 -9.85
N GLY A 52 -4.39 11.51 -11.14
CA GLY A 52 -3.12 11.64 -11.85
C GLY A 52 -2.31 12.85 -11.39
N MET A 53 -2.96 13.86 -10.80
CA MET A 53 -2.27 14.97 -10.15
C MET A 53 -1.66 14.50 -8.83
N ASP A 54 -0.44 14.98 -8.55
CA ASP A 54 0.32 14.68 -7.33
C ASP A 54 0.47 13.16 -7.09
N ALA A 55 0.82 12.41 -8.15
CA ALA A 55 1.16 11.00 -8.03
C ALA A 55 2.50 10.79 -7.34
N PRO A 56 2.57 9.97 -6.27
CA PRO A 56 3.82 9.68 -5.60
C PRO A 56 4.73 8.96 -6.58
N ALA A 57 6.00 9.33 -6.55
CA ALA A 57 7.01 8.67 -7.36
C ALA A 57 7.35 7.29 -6.80
N VAL A 58 7.93 6.44 -7.65
CA VAL A 58 8.51 5.16 -7.22
C VAL A 58 9.59 5.43 -6.17
N GLY A 59 9.59 4.65 -5.08
CA GLY A 59 10.46 4.81 -3.92
C GLY A 59 9.92 5.73 -2.82
N GLU A 60 8.82 6.46 -3.06
CA GLU A 60 8.21 7.26 -2.00
C GLU A 60 7.53 6.38 -0.94
N ILE A 61 7.61 6.83 0.32
CA ILE A 61 6.94 6.21 1.45
C ILE A 61 5.62 6.94 1.69
N VAL A 62 4.52 6.20 1.55
CA VAL A 62 3.16 6.74 1.66
C VAL A 62 2.46 6.17 2.88
N ARG A 63 1.58 6.98 3.47
CA ARG A 63 0.62 6.54 4.47
C ARG A 63 -0.64 6.06 3.78
N LEU A 64 -1.09 4.87 4.13
CA LEU A 64 -2.30 4.25 3.62
C LEU A 64 -3.44 4.41 4.64
N THR A 65 -4.65 4.58 4.12
CA THR A 65 -5.89 4.60 4.93
C THR A 65 -6.92 3.69 4.26
N VAL A 66 -7.63 2.92 5.08
CA VAL A 66 -8.75 2.09 4.64
C VAL A 66 -10.04 2.83 4.97
N SER A 67 -10.90 2.99 3.99
CA SER A 67 -12.23 3.59 4.17
C SER A 67 -13.30 2.49 4.13
N GLY A 68 -14.21 2.49 5.10
CA GLY A 68 -15.28 1.50 5.20
C GLY A 68 -14.86 0.19 5.88
N LYS A 69 -15.65 -0.87 5.71
CA LYS A 69 -15.37 -2.20 6.26
C LYS A 69 -14.66 -3.05 5.22
N ALA A 70 -13.58 -3.73 5.63
CA ALA A 70 -12.92 -4.71 4.79
C ALA A 70 -13.84 -5.90 4.51
N HIS A 71 -13.76 -6.43 3.29
CA HIS A 71 -14.40 -7.68 2.93
C HIS A 71 -13.57 -8.84 3.49
N VAL A 72 -14.22 -9.75 4.19
CA VAL A 72 -13.60 -10.97 4.72
C VAL A 72 -14.23 -12.14 3.98
N PHE A 73 -13.39 -12.93 3.31
CA PHE A 73 -13.80 -14.19 2.70
C PHE A 73 -13.64 -15.32 3.73
N ALA A 74 -14.61 -16.23 3.80
CA ALA A 74 -14.61 -17.39 4.69
C ALA A 74 -13.92 -18.59 4.04
#